data_AF-A0A959EAG6-F1
#
_entry.id   AF-A0A959EAG6-F1
#
_cell.length_a   1.000
_cell.length_b   1.000
_cell.length_c   1.000
_cell.angle_alpha   90.00
_cell.angle_beta   90.00
_cell.angle_gamma   90.00
#
_symmetry.space_group_name_H-M   'P 1'
#
loop_
_entity.id
_entity.type
_entity.pdbx_description
1 polymer ?
#
loop_
_entity_poly.entity_id
_entity_poly.type
_entity_poly.pdbx_seq_one_letter_code
_entity_poly.pdbx_strand_id
1 'polypeptide(L)'
;MKFVPFFLLLHFWLPASGQPFNSAVDLGYPLNHFRDMLVDNDTIVAFGLGFSNDSIPQQGLLLSKFDSSGHHLFSKMILDPQGAPLSIDYHWGKIAKTRSGGYIMTAAPTNRIATWLIKTDHD
;
A
#
# COMPACT_ATOMS: atom_id res chain seq x y z
N MET A 1 54.69 -32.01 26.48
CA MET A 1 53.39 -31.33 26.60
C MET A 1 53.35 -30.15 25.63
N LYS A 2 52.43 -30.17 24.65
CA LYS A 2 52.00 -28.97 23.93
C LYS A 2 50.50 -29.12 23.65
N PHE A 3 49.68 -28.42 24.42
CA PHE A 3 48.25 -28.25 24.14
C PHE A 3 48.12 -27.07 23.17
N VAL A 4 47.57 -27.31 21.98
CA VAL A 4 47.19 -26.26 21.04
C VAL A 4 45.72 -25.95 21.32
N PRO A 5 45.33 -24.73 21.73
CA PRO A 5 43.93 -24.39 21.89
C PRO A 5 43.32 -24.19 20.50
N PHE A 6 42.40 -25.08 20.12
CA PHE A 6 41.58 -24.93 18.94
C PHE A 6 40.52 -23.85 19.23
N PHE A 7 40.78 -22.62 18.76
CA PHE A 7 39.83 -21.51 18.89
C PHE A 7 38.63 -21.78 17.98
N LEU A 8 37.50 -22.11 18.58
CA LEU A 8 36.22 -22.29 17.88
C LEU A 8 35.70 -20.90 17.46
N LEU A 9 35.88 -20.51 16.20
CA LEU A 9 35.25 -19.31 15.63
C LEU A 9 33.74 -19.55 15.47
N LEU A 10 32.96 -19.19 16.48
CA LEU A 10 31.51 -19.03 16.38
C LEU A 10 31.21 -17.85 15.46
N HIS A 11 31.00 -18.14 14.17
CA HIS A 11 30.42 -17.20 13.23
C HIS A 11 28.95 -17.05 13.58
N PHE A 12 28.63 -16.08 14.45
CA PHE A 12 27.27 -15.58 14.57
C PHE A 12 26.90 -14.95 13.22
N TRP A 13 26.17 -15.71 12.41
CA TRP A 13 25.36 -15.16 11.33
C TRP A 13 24.28 -14.30 11.98
N LEU A 14 24.60 -13.03 12.22
CA LEU A 14 23.57 -12.02 12.41
C LEU A 14 22.81 -11.99 11.08
N PRO A 15 21.50 -12.32 11.03
CA PRO A 15 20.75 -12.03 9.83
C PRO A 15 20.85 -10.53 9.61
N ALA A 16 21.45 -10.13 8.49
CA ALA A 16 21.44 -8.75 8.04
C ALA A 16 20.01 -8.40 7.60
N SER A 17 19.07 -8.26 8.55
CA SER A 17 17.71 -7.81 8.27
C SER A 17 17.64 -6.29 8.40
N GLY A 18 18.31 -5.59 7.48
CA GLY A 18 18.14 -4.16 7.30
C GLY A 18 18.06 -3.91 5.80
N GLN A 19 16.92 -3.57 5.21
CA GLN A 19 15.88 -2.66 5.70
C GLN A 19 14.48 -3.14 5.27
N PRO A 20 13.51 -3.31 6.18
CA PRO A 20 12.13 -3.64 5.78
C PRO A 20 11.32 -2.42 5.28
N PHE A 21 11.81 -1.18 5.50
CA PHE A 21 10.97 0.01 5.32
C PHE A 21 11.15 0.77 3.99
N ASN A 22 12.25 0.54 3.28
CA ASN A 22 12.51 1.16 1.96
C ASN A 22 12.49 0.08 0.87
N SER A 23 11.36 -0.59 0.72
CA SER A 23 11.15 -1.57 -0.34
C SER A 23 10.39 -0.93 -1.50
N ALA A 24 10.78 -1.31 -2.73
CA ALA A 24 9.98 -1.04 -3.92
C ALA A 24 9.23 -2.33 -4.26
N VAL A 25 7.91 -2.22 -4.41
CA VAL A 25 7.04 -3.35 -4.76
C VAL A 25 6.37 -3.04 -6.09
N ASP A 26 6.47 -3.99 -7.03
CA ASP A 26 5.64 -3.98 -8.22
C ASP A 26 4.25 -4.49 -7.87
N LEU A 27 3.26 -3.61 -7.93
CA LEU A 27 1.86 -3.92 -7.64
C LEU A 27 1.09 -4.41 -8.87
N GLY A 28 1.77 -4.52 -10.01
CA GLY A 28 1.20 -4.93 -11.28
C GLY A 28 0.36 -3.85 -11.95
N TYR A 29 0.59 -2.57 -11.66
CA TYR A 29 -0.09 -1.43 -12.30
C TYR A 29 0.94 -0.52 -12.99
N PRO A 30 0.60 0.17 -14.09
CA PRO A 30 1.56 1.01 -14.82
C PRO A 30 1.99 2.24 -14.00
N LEU A 31 1.15 2.65 -13.04
CA LEU A 31 1.45 3.65 -12.05
C LEU A 31 0.71 3.31 -10.75
N ASN A 32 1.42 3.47 -9.65
CA ASN A 32 0.95 3.26 -8.29
C ASN A 32 1.55 4.35 -7.40
N HIS A 33 0.75 5.36 -7.05
CA HIS A 33 1.17 6.49 -6.24
C HIS A 33 0.27 6.61 -5.00
N PHE A 34 0.84 6.36 -3.83
CA PHE A 34 0.13 6.49 -2.57
C PHE A 34 0.15 7.92 -2.07
N ARG A 35 -1.03 8.43 -1.67
CA ARG A 35 -1.21 9.77 -1.11
C ARG A 35 -1.21 9.75 0.41
N ASP A 36 -1.84 8.74 0.98
CA ASP A 36 -2.04 8.60 2.42
C ASP A 36 -1.88 7.15 2.84
N MET A 37 -1.52 6.95 4.10
CA MET A 37 -1.34 5.63 4.66
C MET A 37 -1.82 5.58 6.10
N LEU A 38 -2.38 4.43 6.47
CA LEU A 38 -2.78 4.12 7.83
C LEU A 38 -1.95 2.92 8.29
N VAL A 39 -1.34 3.05 9.46
CA VAL A 39 -0.77 1.90 10.17
C VAL A 39 -1.79 1.46 11.22
N ASP A 40 -2.19 0.20 11.14
CA ASP A 40 -3.12 -0.40 12.10
C ASP A 40 -2.66 -1.82 12.46
N ASN A 41 -2.36 -2.01 13.74
CA ASN A 41 -1.70 -3.22 14.26
C ASN A 41 -0.44 -3.57 13.45
N ASP A 42 -0.37 -4.79 12.93
CA ASP A 42 0.73 -5.30 12.10
C ASP A 42 0.50 -5.08 10.59
N THR A 43 -0.32 -4.10 10.22
CA THR A 43 -0.63 -3.85 8.81
C THR A 43 -0.50 -2.38 8.44
N ILE A 44 -0.04 -2.15 7.21
CA ILE A 44 0.04 -0.84 6.58
C ILE A 44 -0.97 -0.84 5.45
N VAL A 45 -1.90 0.12 5.46
CA VAL A 45 -2.92 0.29 4.43
C VAL A 45 -2.63 1.60 3.72
N ALA A 46 -2.27 1.51 2.46
CA ALA A 46 -1.92 2.65 1.62
C ALA A 46 -3.06 2.95 0.64
N PHE A 47 -3.36 4.23 0.47
CA PHE A 47 -4.41 4.71 -0.42
C PHE A 47 -3.89 5.81 -1.33
N GLY A 48 -4.25 5.75 -2.60
CA GLY A 48 -3.80 6.72 -3.59
C GLY A 48 -4.39 6.50 -4.97
N LEU A 49 -3.59 6.80 -5.99
CA LEU A 49 -3.96 6.73 -7.39
C LEU A 49 -3.20 5.62 -8.11
N GLY A 50 -3.82 5.09 -9.16
CA GLY A 50 -3.15 4.23 -10.13
C GLY A 50 -3.84 4.23 -11.48
N PHE A 51 -3.24 3.55 -12.44
CA PHE A 51 -3.82 3.35 -13.77
C PHE A 51 -4.16 1.88 -14.01
N SER A 52 -5.27 1.59 -14.66
CA SER A 52 -5.64 0.23 -15.03
C SER A 52 -4.70 -0.36 -16.09
N ASN A 53 -4.65 -1.69 -16.17
CA ASN A 53 -3.84 -2.41 -17.17
C ASN A 53 -4.58 -2.61 -18.51
N ASP A 54 -5.68 -1.88 -18.73
CA ASP A 54 -6.43 -1.98 -19.96
C ASP A 54 -5.63 -1.38 -21.13
N SER A 55 -6.03 -1.72 -22.36
CA SER A 55 -5.39 -1.18 -23.57
C SER A 55 -5.44 0.35 -23.64
N ILE A 56 -6.45 0.95 -23.01
CA ILE A 56 -6.57 2.39 -22.74
C ILE A 56 -6.63 2.54 -21.22
N PRO A 57 -5.50 2.88 -20.55
CA PRO A 57 -5.46 2.96 -19.10
C PRO A 57 -6.43 4.00 -18.55
N GLN A 58 -7.25 3.61 -17.59
CA GLN A 58 -8.12 4.51 -16.83
C GLN A 58 -7.48 4.84 -15.48
N GLN A 59 -7.46 6.13 -15.11
CA GLN A 59 -7.04 6.55 -13.78
C GLN A 59 -8.09 6.17 -12.73
N GLY A 60 -7.66 5.46 -11.71
CA GLY A 60 -8.47 5.01 -10.59
C GLY A 60 -7.85 5.30 -9.23
N LEU A 61 -8.53 4.84 -8.20
CA LEU A 61 -8.01 4.81 -6.84
C LEU A 61 -7.36 3.46 -6.60
N LEU A 62 -6.25 3.46 -5.88
CA LEU A 62 -5.51 2.26 -5.51
C LEU A 62 -5.51 2.11 -3.99
N LEU A 63 -6.04 0.99 -3.52
CA LEU A 63 -5.95 0.56 -2.13
C LEU A 63 -4.99 -0.63 -2.07
N SER A 64 -3.96 -0.53 -1.23
CA SER A 64 -2.99 -1.60 -1.03
C SER A 64 -2.78 -1.88 0.44
N LYS A 65 -2.54 -3.13 0.78
CA LYS A 65 -2.26 -3.58 2.14
C LYS A 65 -0.94 -4.32 2.18
N PHE A 66 -0.16 -4.03 3.21
CA PHE A 66 1.12 -4.64 3.49
C PHE A 66 1.13 -5.11 4.95
N ASP A 67 1.94 -6.10 5.28
CA ASP A 67 2.25 -6.41 6.67
C ASP A 67 3.30 -5.44 7.24
N SER A 68 3.58 -5.54 8.54
CA SER A 68 4.55 -4.70 9.24
C SER A 68 6.00 -4.90 8.78
N SER A 69 6.29 -5.96 8.02
CA SER A 69 7.58 -6.19 7.38
C SER A 69 7.69 -5.55 5.98
N GLY A 70 6.61 -4.95 5.48
CA GLY A 70 6.52 -4.39 4.15
C GLY A 70 6.19 -5.41 3.06
N HIS A 71 5.80 -6.63 3.43
CA HIS A 71 5.34 -7.63 2.48
C HIS A 71 3.96 -7.25 1.95
N HIS A 72 3.79 -7.29 0.63
CA HIS A 72 2.52 -6.98 -0.02
C HIS A 72 1.48 -8.08 0.20
N LEU A 73 0.33 -7.73 0.76
CA LEU A 73 -0.77 -8.66 1.02
C LEU A 73 -1.81 -8.61 -0.10
N PHE A 74 -2.25 -7.40 -0.48
CA PHE A 74 -3.13 -7.23 -1.63
C PHE A 74 -3.10 -5.80 -2.18
N SER A 75 -3.52 -5.66 -3.43
CA SER A 75 -3.86 -4.37 -4.05
C SER A 75 -5.20 -4.49 -4.77
N LYS A 76 -5.99 -3.43 -4.72
CA LYS A 76 -7.26 -3.33 -5.44
C LYS A 76 -7.42 -1.96 -6.05
N MET A 77 -7.69 -1.95 -7.35
CA MET A 77 -8.03 -0.75 -8.09
C MET A 77 -9.55 -0.52 -8.08
N ILE A 78 -9.95 0.72 -7.85
CA ILE A 78 -11.33 1.19 -7.90
C ILE A 78 -11.42 2.19 -9.04
N LEU A 79 -12.26 1.90 -10.02
CA LEU A 79 -12.47 2.71 -11.22
C LEU A 79 -13.86 3.34 -11.18
N ASP A 80 -14.02 4.49 -11.83
CA ASP A 80 -15.37 5.02 -12.11
C ASP A 80 -16.02 4.13 -13.18
N PRO A 81 -17.19 3.53 -12.91
CA PRO A 81 -17.89 2.67 -13.87
C PRO A 81 -18.26 3.38 -15.18
N GLN A 82 -18.32 4.72 -15.17
CA GLN A 82 -18.65 5.56 -16.31
C GLN A 82 -17.39 6.08 -17.03
N GLY A 83 -16.20 5.59 -16.65
CA GLY A 83 -14.94 5.90 -17.34
C GLY A 83 -14.29 7.23 -16.95
N ALA A 84 -14.87 8.02 -16.03
CA ALA A 84 -14.25 9.27 -15.61
C ALA A 84 -12.99 9.00 -14.75
N PRO A 85 -11.92 9.82 -14.88
CA PRO A 85 -10.75 9.67 -14.05
C PRO A 85 -11.09 10.03 -12.60
N LEU A 86 -10.79 9.12 -11.68
CA LEU A 86 -10.83 9.42 -10.25
C LEU A 86 -9.52 10.11 -9.87
N SER A 87 -9.61 11.14 -9.04
CA SER A 87 -8.47 11.95 -8.63
C SER A 87 -8.46 12.20 -7.13
N ILE A 88 -7.27 12.52 -6.65
CA ILE A 88 -6.97 12.87 -5.28
C ILE A 88 -6.16 14.17 -5.33
N ASP A 89 -6.66 15.23 -4.73
CA ASP A 89 -6.01 16.54 -4.69
C ASP A 89 -5.55 16.91 -3.27
N TYR A 90 -5.49 18.20 -2.93
CA TYR A 90 -5.17 18.68 -1.57
C TYR A 90 -6.29 18.47 -0.55
N HIS A 91 -7.54 18.38 -0.99
CA HIS A 91 -8.72 18.24 -0.13
C HIS A 91 -9.21 16.79 -0.01
N TRP A 92 -8.78 15.91 -0.93
CA TRP A 92 -9.17 14.51 -0.99
C TRP A 92 -8.01 13.55 -0.71
N GLY A 93 -8.29 12.24 -0.68
CA GLY A 93 -7.27 11.21 -0.58
C GLY A 93 -6.98 10.73 0.83
N LYS A 94 -7.83 11.07 1.81
CA LYS A 94 -7.67 10.60 3.19
C LYS A 94 -8.24 9.21 3.38
N ILE A 95 -7.57 8.41 4.21
CA ILE A 95 -8.02 7.09 4.65
C ILE A 95 -8.16 7.06 6.18
N ALA A 96 -9.19 6.39 6.69
CA ALA A 96 -9.36 6.15 8.12
C ALA A 96 -9.98 4.77 8.38
N LYS A 97 -9.60 4.12 9.50
CA LYS A 97 -10.24 2.87 9.94
C LYS A 97 -11.62 3.15 10.52
N THR A 98 -12.60 2.30 10.22
CA THR A 98 -13.94 2.40 10.81
C THR A 98 -14.07 1.53 12.06
N ARG A 99 -14.91 1.95 13.01
CA ARG A 99 -15.20 1.15 14.22
C ARG A 99 -15.90 -0.18 13.92
N SER A 100 -16.61 -0.28 12.80
CA SER A 100 -17.29 -1.50 12.38
C SER A 100 -16.39 -2.48 11.61
N GLY A 101 -15.10 -2.17 11.45
CA GLY A 101 -14.19 -2.86 10.53
C GLY A 101 -14.12 -2.18 9.16
N GLY A 102 -13.03 -2.42 8.43
CA GLY A 102 -12.74 -1.80 7.15
C GLY A 102 -12.29 -0.34 7.23
N TYR A 103 -12.29 0.32 6.07
CA TYR A 103 -11.74 1.67 5.89
C TYR A 103 -12.74 2.58 5.19
N ILE A 104 -12.69 3.86 5.52
CA ILE A 104 -13.31 4.93 4.75
C ILE A 104 -12.24 5.73 4.03
N MET A 105 -12.53 6.10 2.78
CA MET A 105 -11.66 6.86 1.91
C MET A 105 -12.42 7.96 1.18
N THR A 106 -11.73 9.03 0.83
CA THR A 106 -12.32 10.16 0.09
C THR A 106 -11.60 10.39 -1.23
N ALA A 107 -12.37 10.68 -2.28
CA ALA A 107 -11.84 10.98 -3.61
C ALA A 107 -12.80 11.91 -4.37
N ALA A 108 -12.33 12.51 -5.46
CA ALA A 108 -13.19 13.26 -6.37
C ALA A 108 -12.82 12.98 -7.83
N PRO A 109 -13.79 12.73 -8.72
CA PRO A 109 -13.55 12.78 -10.17
C PRO A 109 -13.09 14.16 -10.63
N THR A 110 -12.10 14.22 -11.54
CA THR A 110 -11.55 15.50 -12.03
C THR A 110 -12.58 16.33 -12.82
N ASN A 111 -13.51 15.65 -13.51
CA ASN A 111 -14.39 16.28 -14.50
C ASN A 111 -15.87 16.31 -14.06
N ARG A 112 -16.15 16.16 -12.76
CA ARG A 112 -17.52 16.15 -12.23
C ARG A 112 -17.60 16.90 -10.91
N ILE A 113 -18.73 17.56 -10.66
CA ILE A 113 -19.06 18.13 -9.35
C ILE A 113 -19.60 16.99 -8.48
N ALA A 114 -18.75 16.03 -8.15
CA ALA A 114 -19.10 14.92 -7.29
C ALA A 114 -17.90 14.59 -6.40
N THR A 115 -18.19 14.20 -5.17
CA THR A 115 -17.20 13.76 -4.19
C THR A 115 -17.61 12.40 -3.69
N TRP A 116 -16.68 11.47 -3.62
CA TRP A 116 -16.96 10.09 -3.31
C TRP A 116 -16.43 9.78 -1.91
N LEU A 117 -17.32 9.25 -1.07
CA LEU A 117 -16.97 8.57 0.17
C LEU A 117 -17.06 7.07 -0.10
N ILE A 118 -15.94 6.38 0.01
CA ILE A 118 -15.83 4.95 -0.27
C ILE A 118 -15.62 4.25 1.06
N LYS A 119 -16.39 3.18 1.32
CA LYS A 119 -16.24 2.33 2.50
C LYS A 119 -15.93 0.91 2.06
N THR A 120 -14.99 0.23 2.72
CA THR A 120 -14.83 -1.22 2.58
C THR A 120 -15.71 -1.95 3.60
N ASP A 121 -16.24 -3.11 3.21
CA ASP A 121 -17.10 -3.91 4.09
C ASP A 121 -16.33 -4.58 5.23
N HIS A 122 -15.03 -4.82 5.01
CA HIS A 122 -14.11 -5.50 5.92
C HIS A 122 -12.67 -4.99 5.73
N ASP A 123 -11.79 -5.45 6.62
CA ASP A 123 -10.35 -5.15 6.68
C ASP A 123 -9.53 -5.76 5.53
#